data_AF-A0A6P0Z711-F1
#
_entry.id   AF-A0A6P0Z711-F1
#
_cell.length_a   1.000
_cell.length_b   1.000
_cell.length_c   1.000
_cell.angle_alpha   90.00
_cell.angle_beta   90.00
_cell.angle_gamma   90.00
#
_symmetry.space_group_name_H-M   'P 1'
#
loop_
_entity.id
_entity.type
_entity.pdbx_description
1 polymer ?
#
loop_
_entity_poly.entity_id
_entity_poly.type
_entity_poly.pdbx_seq_one_letter_code
_entity_poly.pdbx_strand_id
1 'polypeptide(L)'
;LHRDGHKCQHPECKNKSKQPIVQVHHLGFWKNPPDRTDRPGNLITLCNKCHTPAQHKKKGKLFGWEPKIKPFKPETFISTVRWKLTKDTGYKVTFGYITKAKRRLLKLDKSHHNDAFIIAVGEYQTRCESLNMVQIRRNKLSMEQFYDAKYLDIRDKKPKSGTELFSGRSKRNKNLNSENLRAYRGHKLLKGQRRVKKLRYRYQPHDEVEFEGAVFEVVGMQNQGTGVKLKDYPGIKNKVVKISAVKSLKKRGGICA
;
A
#
# COMPACT_ATOMS: atom_id res chain seq x y z
N LEU A 1 13.13 17.29 2.55
CA LEU A 1 11.77 17.88 2.48
C LEU A 1 11.82 19.30 3.03
N HIS A 2 11.08 20.24 2.44
CA HIS A 2 11.04 21.65 2.91
C HIS A 2 10.60 21.75 4.38
N ARG A 3 9.56 20.99 4.77
CA ARG A 3 9.07 20.89 6.15
C ARG A 3 10.17 20.57 7.17
N ASP A 4 11.12 19.73 6.77
CA ASP A 4 12.19 19.24 7.64
C ASP A 4 13.40 20.18 7.63
N GLY A 5 13.28 21.36 7.02
CA GLY A 5 14.38 22.32 6.83
C GLY A 5 15.56 21.74 6.05
N HIS A 6 15.31 20.71 5.22
CA HIS A 6 16.35 19.93 4.55
C HIS A 6 17.40 19.31 5.49
N LYS A 7 17.05 19.06 6.76
CA LYS A 7 17.92 18.45 7.79
C LYS A 7 17.48 17.03 8.15
N CYS A 8 18.43 16.23 8.63
CA CYS A 8 18.15 14.89 9.16
C CYS A 8 17.26 14.99 10.40
N GLN A 9 16.16 14.23 10.43
CA GLN A 9 15.20 14.24 11.54
C GLN A 9 15.39 13.09 12.54
N HIS A 10 16.39 12.23 12.36
CA HIS A 10 16.66 11.16 13.31
C HIS A 10 17.23 11.74 14.61
N PRO A 11 16.62 11.47 15.79
CA PRO A 11 17.05 12.09 17.05
C PRO A 11 18.50 11.74 17.42
N GLU A 12 18.90 10.49 17.17
CA GLU A 12 20.27 10.03 17.44
C GLU A 12 21.26 10.29 16.28
N CYS A 13 20.98 11.27 15.42
CA CYS A 13 21.85 11.58 14.28
C CYS A 13 23.20 12.15 14.76
N LYS A 14 24.28 11.39 14.61
CA LYS A 14 25.66 11.81 14.93
C LYS A 14 26.42 12.39 13.73
N ASN A 15 25.72 12.80 12.66
CA ASN A 15 26.38 13.28 11.44
C ASN A 15 26.87 14.73 11.58
N LYS A 16 28.18 14.92 11.73
CA LYS A 16 28.83 16.24 11.86
C LYS A 16 29.27 16.88 10.52
N SER A 17 28.82 16.37 9.37
CA SER A 17 29.21 16.93 8.06
C SER A 17 28.68 18.34 7.87
N LYS A 18 29.50 19.27 7.33
CA LYS A 18 29.08 20.64 6.96
C LYS A 18 27.95 20.64 5.92
N GLN A 19 27.97 19.68 4.99
CA GLN A 19 26.92 19.47 3.99
C GLN A 19 26.49 17.99 4.01
N PRO A 20 25.55 17.61 4.88
CA PRO A 20 25.10 16.23 4.96
C PRO A 20 24.24 15.88 3.75
N ILE A 21 24.56 14.79 3.06
CA ILE A 21 23.72 14.25 1.99
C ILE A 21 22.44 13.71 2.63
N VAL A 22 21.31 14.33 2.31
CA VAL A 22 19.98 13.93 2.79
C VAL A 22 19.20 13.14 1.75
N GLN A 23 18.31 12.28 2.23
CA GLN A 23 17.48 11.37 1.46
C GLN A 23 16.08 11.32 2.10
N VAL A 24 15.08 10.97 1.29
CA VAL A 24 13.72 10.75 1.78
C VAL A 24 13.57 9.29 2.18
N HIS A 25 12.95 9.07 3.34
CA HIS A 25 12.65 7.75 3.90
C HIS A 25 11.15 7.60 4.14
N HIS A 26 10.62 6.41 3.85
CA HIS A 26 9.25 6.00 4.15
C HIS A 26 9.17 5.39 5.55
N LEU A 27 8.57 6.10 6.51
CA LEU A 27 8.45 5.67 7.91
C LEU A 27 7.75 4.32 8.07
N GLY A 28 6.69 4.11 7.31
CA GLY A 28 5.87 2.91 7.34
C GLY A 28 6.49 1.70 6.64
N PHE A 29 7.74 1.80 6.18
CA PHE A 29 8.45 0.70 5.51
C PHE A 29 8.49 -0.59 6.35
N TRP A 30 8.59 -0.48 7.67
CA TRP A 30 8.70 -1.64 8.57
C TRP A 30 7.35 -2.33 8.86
N LYS A 31 6.21 -1.73 8.50
CA LYS A 31 4.87 -2.28 8.76
C LYS A 31 4.61 -3.57 7.96
N ASN A 32 3.61 -4.34 8.37
CA ASN A 32 3.18 -5.54 7.64
C ASN A 32 1.67 -5.46 7.32
N PRO A 33 1.28 -5.16 6.07
CA PRO A 33 2.14 -4.90 4.90
C PRO A 33 2.90 -3.56 4.99
N PRO A 34 4.05 -3.43 4.30
CA PRO A 34 4.86 -2.21 4.34
C PRO A 34 4.15 -1.05 3.66
N ASP A 35 4.09 0.10 4.33
CA ASP A 35 3.54 1.33 3.77
C ASP A 35 4.61 2.09 2.97
N ARG A 36 4.51 1.97 1.64
CA ARG A 36 5.39 2.59 0.65
C ARG A 36 4.77 3.82 -0.02
N THR A 37 3.75 4.42 0.60
CA THR A 37 3.05 5.57 0.01
C THR A 37 3.86 6.84 0.15
N ASP A 38 3.83 7.70 -0.87
CA ASP A 38 4.45 9.03 -0.85
C ASP A 38 3.59 10.08 -0.12
N ARG A 39 2.71 9.64 0.78
CA ARG A 39 1.90 10.54 1.60
C ARG A 39 2.84 11.39 2.46
N PRO A 40 2.64 12.71 2.58
CA PRO A 40 3.53 13.58 3.35
C PRO A 40 3.77 13.14 4.80
N GLY A 41 2.78 12.50 5.42
CA GLY A 41 2.90 11.93 6.78
C GLY A 41 3.71 10.63 6.88
N ASN A 42 4.04 9.99 5.76
CA ASN A 42 4.91 8.80 5.70
C ASN A 42 6.35 9.14 5.29
N LEU A 43 6.60 10.38 4.84
CA LEU A 43 7.91 10.78 4.34
C LEU A 43 8.66 11.58 5.39
N ILE A 44 9.94 11.28 5.57
CA ILE A 44 10.84 12.03 6.46
C ILE A 44 12.23 12.17 5.84
N THR A 45 12.92 13.28 6.16
CA THR A 45 14.28 13.54 5.68
C THR A 45 15.32 12.92 6.63
N LEU A 46 16.18 12.05 6.11
CA LEU A 46 17.28 11.43 6.84
C LEU A 46 18.61 11.66 6.12
N CYS A 47 19.73 11.74 6.84
CA CYS A 47 21.04 11.72 6.20
C CYS A 47 21.43 10.30 5.74
N ASN A 48 22.35 10.21 4.78
CA ASN A 48 22.89 8.95 4.28
C ASN A 48 23.50 8.03 5.35
N LYS A 49 23.96 8.56 6.50
CA LYS A 49 24.47 7.75 7.62
C LYS A 49 23.36 7.11 8.44
N CYS A 50 22.22 7.80 8.59
CA CYS A 50 21.05 7.27 9.30
C CYS A 50 20.20 6.37 8.38
N HIS A 51 20.12 6.72 7.09
CA HIS A 51 19.33 5.99 6.11
C HIS A 51 20.14 4.86 5.46
N THR A 52 20.34 3.78 6.20
CA THR A 52 21.09 2.60 5.74
C THR A 52 20.27 1.32 5.85
N PRO A 53 20.52 0.30 5.00
CA PRO A 53 19.77 -0.97 5.05
C PRO A 53 19.80 -1.67 6.41
N ALA A 54 20.91 -1.58 7.13
CA ALA A 54 21.04 -2.16 8.47
C ALA A 54 20.02 -1.57 9.47
N GLN A 55 19.74 -0.26 9.37
CA GLN A 55 18.80 0.43 10.25
C GLN A 55 17.33 0.07 9.95
N HIS A 56 17.03 -0.53 8.79
CA HIS A 56 15.68 -0.97 8.42
C HIS A 56 15.32 -2.37 8.95
N LYS A 57 16.29 -3.12 9.49
CA LYS A 57 16.05 -4.47 10.05
C LYS A 57 15.40 -4.37 11.43
N LYS A 58 14.81 -5.46 11.94
CA LYS A 58 14.12 -5.51 13.25
C LYS A 58 14.89 -4.93 14.45
N LYS A 59 16.23 -4.99 14.42
CA LYS A 59 17.13 -4.45 15.47
C LYS A 59 17.68 -3.05 15.16
N GLY A 60 17.30 -2.49 14.01
CA GLY A 60 17.74 -1.19 13.52
C GLY A 60 16.82 -0.08 14.00
N LYS A 61 17.35 1.14 14.06
CA LYS A 61 16.68 2.30 14.64
C LYS A 61 15.47 2.82 13.85
N LEU A 62 15.34 2.43 12.58
CA LEU A 62 14.19 2.81 11.75
C LEU A 62 13.04 1.80 11.84
N PHE A 63 13.30 0.60 12.38
CA PHE A 63 12.27 -0.41 12.54
C PHE A 63 11.44 -0.11 13.79
N GLY A 64 10.13 0.08 13.62
CA GLY A 64 9.25 0.49 14.72
C GLY A 64 9.29 2.00 15.03
N TRP A 65 10.04 2.79 14.26
CA TRP A 65 10.16 4.22 14.51
C TRP A 65 8.92 4.98 14.03
N GLU A 66 8.20 5.60 14.96
CA GLU A 66 7.02 6.42 14.70
C GLU A 66 7.21 7.85 15.20
N PRO A 67 8.01 8.69 14.51
CA PRO A 67 8.24 10.06 14.95
C PRO A 67 6.97 10.90 14.79
N LYS A 68 6.79 11.84 15.73
CA LYS A 68 5.77 12.89 15.61
C LYS A 68 6.21 13.89 14.55
N ILE A 69 5.78 13.68 13.31
CA ILE A 69 6.00 14.63 12.22
C ILE A 69 5.00 15.78 12.36
N LYS A 70 5.44 17.03 12.14
CA LYS A 70 4.53 18.16 11.93
C LYS A 70 3.50 17.78 10.86
N PRO A 71 2.19 17.83 11.16
CA PRO A 71 1.19 17.45 10.19
C PRO A 71 1.41 18.28 8.93
N PHE A 72 1.52 17.61 7.78
CA PHE A 72 1.14 18.28 6.55
C PHE A 72 -0.28 18.76 6.78
N LYS A 73 -0.60 20.02 6.48
CA LYS A 73 -1.95 20.54 6.59
C LYS A 73 -2.62 20.37 5.22
N PRO A 74 -3.07 19.16 4.82
CA PRO A 74 -3.80 19.00 3.58
C PRO A 74 -5.05 19.90 3.58
N GLU A 75 -5.57 20.26 4.76
CA GLU A 75 -6.68 21.18 4.93
C GLU A 75 -6.37 22.55 4.33
N THR A 76 -5.14 23.05 4.45
CA THR A 76 -4.74 24.33 3.83
C THR A 76 -4.72 24.22 2.32
N PHE A 77 -4.18 23.12 1.77
CA PHE A 77 -4.21 22.87 0.32
C PHE A 77 -5.65 22.76 -0.20
N ILE A 78 -6.50 21.97 0.45
CA ILE A 78 -7.91 21.82 0.11
C ILE A 78 -8.66 23.14 0.26
N SER A 79 -8.35 23.95 1.28
CA SER A 79 -8.94 25.29 1.44
C SER A 79 -8.56 26.23 0.29
N THR A 80 -7.30 26.21 -0.15
CA THR A 80 -6.85 26.99 -1.32
C THR A 80 -7.53 26.53 -2.60
N VAL A 81 -7.63 25.21 -2.82
CA VAL A 81 -8.35 24.63 -3.97
C VAL A 81 -9.82 25.02 -3.93
N ARG A 82 -10.46 24.93 -2.76
CA ARG A 82 -11.85 25.34 -2.55
C ARG A 82 -12.05 26.80 -2.94
N TRP A 83 -11.22 27.71 -2.44
CA TRP A 83 -11.34 29.14 -2.75
C TRP A 83 -11.25 29.43 -4.24
N LYS A 84 -10.32 28.78 -4.96
CA LYS A 84 -10.24 28.88 -6.43
C LYS A 84 -11.53 28.39 -7.09
N LEU A 85 -11.97 27.18 -6.77
CA LEU A 85 -13.20 26.61 -7.32
C LEU A 85 -14.41 27.51 -7.06
N THR A 86 -14.52 28.10 -5.86
CA THR A 86 -15.67 28.94 -5.51
C THR A 86 -15.69 30.24 -6.32
N LYS A 87 -14.52 30.88 -6.46
CA LYS A 87 -14.38 32.15 -7.17
C LYS A 87 -14.72 32.01 -8.65
N ASP A 88 -14.36 30.88 -9.26
CA ASP A 88 -14.47 30.68 -10.71
C ASP A 88 -15.85 30.16 -11.15
N THR A 89 -16.71 29.71 -10.23
CA THR A 89 -17.95 28.99 -10.57
C THR A 89 -19.23 29.53 -9.93
N GLY A 90 -19.14 30.41 -8.92
CA GLY A 90 -20.32 30.99 -8.27
C GLY A 90 -21.10 30.03 -7.36
N TYR A 91 -20.59 28.83 -7.08
CA TYR A 91 -21.27 27.87 -6.21
C TYR A 91 -21.31 28.30 -4.74
N LYS A 92 -22.40 27.96 -4.04
CA LYS A 92 -22.52 28.12 -2.59
C LYS A 92 -21.72 27.03 -1.87
N VAL A 93 -20.91 27.42 -0.89
CA VAL A 93 -20.07 26.49 -0.13
C VAL A 93 -20.67 26.23 1.23
N THR A 94 -20.65 24.97 1.65
CA THR A 94 -21.03 24.54 3.00
C THR A 94 -19.81 23.95 3.72
N PHE A 95 -19.92 23.75 5.03
CA PHE A 95 -18.86 23.20 5.85
C PHE A 95 -19.32 21.94 6.59
N GLY A 96 -18.39 21.02 6.82
CA GLY A 96 -18.68 19.75 7.47
C GLY A 96 -19.29 19.87 8.88
N TYR A 97 -19.00 20.96 9.62
CA TYR A 97 -19.62 21.17 10.93
C TYR A 97 -21.11 21.57 10.80
N ILE A 98 -21.47 22.34 9.77
CA ILE A 98 -22.85 22.73 9.47
C ILE A 98 -23.65 21.49 9.04
N THR A 99 -23.11 20.71 8.11
CA THR A 99 -23.78 19.48 7.64
C THR A 99 -23.94 18.49 8.79
N LYS A 100 -22.92 18.32 9.64
CA LYS A 100 -22.99 17.48 10.84
C LYS A 100 -24.06 17.95 11.83
N ALA A 101 -24.20 19.26 12.05
CA ALA A 101 -25.22 19.81 12.96
C ALA A 101 -26.64 19.53 12.42
N LYS A 102 -26.90 19.86 11.16
CA LYS A 102 -28.19 19.57 10.50
C LYS A 102 -28.50 18.08 10.47
N ARG A 103 -27.50 17.24 10.16
CA ARG A 103 -27.63 15.78 10.15
C ARG A 103 -28.05 15.23 11.52
N ARG A 104 -27.50 15.77 12.62
CA ARG A 104 -27.90 15.40 13.99
C ARG A 104 -29.31 15.87 14.34
N LEU A 105 -29.68 17.08 13.93
CA LEU A 105 -31.02 17.63 14.13
C LEU A 105 -32.09 16.76 13.45
N LEU A 106 -31.79 16.28 12.24
CA LEU A 106 -32.66 15.38 11.47
C LEU A 106 -32.48 13.88 11.83
N LYS A 107 -31.69 13.56 12.87
CA LYS A 107 -31.42 12.19 13.34
C LYS A 107 -30.94 11.22 12.24
N LEU A 108 -30.11 11.72 11.32
CA LEU A 108 -29.56 10.93 10.20
C LEU A 108 -28.18 10.35 10.53
N ASP A 109 -27.95 9.10 10.14
CA ASP A 109 -26.64 8.45 10.28
C ASP A 109 -25.60 9.02 9.33
N LYS A 110 -24.32 8.84 9.68
CA LYS A 110 -23.21 9.33 8.85
C LYS A 110 -23.06 8.44 7.62
N SER A 111 -23.43 8.94 6.46
CA SER A 111 -23.20 8.32 5.15
C SER A 111 -22.96 9.39 4.09
N HIS A 112 -22.33 9.02 2.98
CA HIS A 112 -22.09 9.94 1.86
C HIS A 112 -23.40 10.49 1.27
N HIS A 113 -24.43 9.65 1.17
CA HIS A 113 -25.74 10.02 0.63
C HIS A 113 -26.48 10.99 1.57
N ASN A 114 -26.45 10.75 2.88
CA ASN A 114 -27.07 11.67 3.85
C ASN A 114 -26.35 13.02 3.90
N ASP A 115 -25.01 13.03 3.84
CA ASP A 115 -24.26 14.28 3.78
C ASP A 115 -24.60 15.08 2.50
N ALA A 116 -24.76 14.40 1.35
CA ALA A 116 -25.18 15.04 0.10
C ALA A 116 -26.62 15.59 0.17
N PHE A 117 -27.55 14.86 0.77
CA PHE A 117 -28.92 15.31 0.99
C PHE A 117 -28.97 16.60 1.82
N ILE A 118 -28.20 16.67 2.91
CA ILE A 118 -28.10 17.87 3.75
C ILE A 118 -27.45 19.04 3.00
N ILE A 119 -26.42 18.78 2.18
CA ILE A 119 -25.77 19.81 1.35
C ILE A 119 -26.77 20.41 0.35
N ALA A 120 -27.66 19.59 -0.20
CA ALA A 120 -28.75 20.00 -1.08
C ALA A 120 -29.92 20.69 -0.36
N VAL A 121 -29.78 20.98 0.95
CA VAL A 121 -30.85 21.57 1.78
C VAL A 121 -32.07 20.65 1.92
N GLY A 122 -31.83 19.34 1.91
CA GLY A 122 -32.86 18.34 2.21
C GLY A 122 -33.24 18.34 3.69
N GLU A 123 -34.52 18.13 3.96
CA GLU A 123 -35.13 18.05 5.29
C GLU A 123 -35.99 16.77 5.39
N TYR A 124 -37.25 16.83 4.94
CA TYR A 124 -38.24 15.75 5.10
C TYR A 124 -38.61 15.05 3.79
N GLN A 125 -37.92 15.36 2.69
CA GLN A 125 -38.19 14.74 1.40
C GLN A 125 -37.90 13.25 1.41
N THR A 126 -38.67 12.49 0.64
CA THR A 126 -38.45 11.07 0.42
C THR A 126 -37.06 10.83 -0.18
N ARG A 127 -36.27 9.97 0.45
CA ARG A 127 -34.92 9.62 0.01
C ARG A 127 -34.96 8.43 -0.93
N CYS A 128 -34.10 8.43 -1.93
CA CYS A 128 -33.88 7.25 -2.77
C CYS A 128 -33.06 6.19 -2.04
N GLU A 129 -33.16 4.94 -2.48
CA GLU A 129 -32.29 3.87 -2.01
C GLU A 129 -30.83 4.17 -2.37
N SER A 130 -29.94 4.00 -1.39
CA SER A 130 -28.53 4.30 -1.56
C SER A 130 -27.84 3.22 -2.40
N LEU A 131 -27.29 3.59 -3.55
CA LEU A 131 -26.41 2.72 -4.32
C LEU A 131 -24.98 2.81 -3.79
N ASN A 132 -24.46 1.70 -3.27
CA ASN A 132 -23.07 1.57 -2.84
C ASN A 132 -22.30 0.80 -3.91
N MET A 133 -21.36 1.45 -4.58
CA MET A 133 -20.52 0.83 -5.61
C MET A 133 -19.07 0.81 -5.19
N VAL A 134 -18.39 -0.29 -5.49
CA VAL A 134 -16.95 -0.46 -5.32
C VAL A 134 -16.29 -0.47 -6.69
N GLN A 135 -15.28 0.39 -6.88
CA GLN A 135 -14.45 0.36 -8.08
C GLN A 135 -13.25 -0.58 -7.88
N ILE A 136 -13.27 -1.71 -8.58
CA ILE A 136 -12.19 -2.70 -8.59
C ILE A 136 -11.28 -2.43 -9.79
N ARG A 137 -10.02 -2.11 -9.50
CA ARG A 137 -8.98 -1.91 -10.51
C ARG A 137 -8.81 -3.18 -11.35
N ARG A 138 -8.70 -3.00 -12.67
CA ARG A 138 -8.52 -4.13 -13.60
C ARG A 138 -7.18 -4.86 -13.39
N ASN A 139 -6.10 -4.11 -13.24
CA ASN A 139 -4.76 -4.68 -13.10
C ASN A 139 -4.05 -4.11 -11.85
N LYS A 140 -3.10 -4.87 -11.31
CA LYS A 140 -2.14 -4.32 -10.33
C LYS A 140 -1.19 -3.37 -11.06
N LEU A 141 -0.72 -2.33 -10.37
CA LEU A 141 0.22 -1.34 -10.93
C LEU A 141 1.59 -1.95 -11.30
N SER A 142 1.99 -3.05 -10.65
CA SER A 142 3.19 -3.82 -11.00
C SER A 142 2.82 -5.14 -11.66
N MET A 143 3.15 -5.27 -12.94
CA MET A 143 2.92 -6.47 -13.75
C MET A 143 4.04 -7.50 -13.56
N GLU A 144 5.18 -7.08 -13.04
CA GLU A 144 6.34 -7.93 -12.80
C GLU A 144 6.59 -8.13 -11.31
N GLN A 145 6.96 -9.36 -10.94
CA GLN A 145 7.53 -9.70 -9.64
C GLN A 145 8.95 -10.23 -9.86
N PHE A 146 9.92 -9.60 -9.20
CA PHE A 146 11.31 -10.02 -9.22
C PHE A 146 11.63 -10.86 -7.98
N TYR A 147 12.25 -12.00 -8.19
CA TYR A 147 12.77 -12.87 -7.16
C TYR A 147 14.29 -12.92 -7.29
N ASP A 148 14.97 -12.57 -6.21
CA ASP A 148 16.42 -12.58 -6.17
C ASP A 148 17.01 -13.97 -6.42
N ALA A 149 18.21 -13.99 -7.01
CA ALA A 149 19.05 -15.18 -7.01
C ALA A 149 19.42 -15.58 -5.57
N LYS A 150 19.57 -16.88 -5.33
CA LYS A 150 20.10 -17.40 -4.05
C LYS A 150 21.51 -17.95 -4.25
N TYR A 151 22.37 -17.66 -3.30
CA TYR A 151 23.77 -18.08 -3.25
C TYR A 151 24.04 -18.79 -1.93
N LEU A 152 24.99 -19.72 -1.93
CA LEU A 152 25.58 -20.20 -0.69
C LEU A 152 26.52 -19.11 -0.13
N ASP A 153 26.33 -18.65 1.10
CA ASP A 153 27.29 -17.76 1.76
C ASP A 153 28.47 -18.61 2.27
N ILE A 154 29.69 -18.27 1.86
CA ILE A 154 30.90 -19.08 2.12
C ILE A 154 31.22 -19.14 3.63
N ARG A 155 30.79 -18.14 4.40
CA ARG A 155 31.09 -18.03 5.83
C ARG A 155 30.27 -18.98 6.69
N ASP A 156 28.97 -19.06 6.42
CA ASP A 156 28.01 -19.82 7.23
C ASP A 156 27.40 -21.02 6.48
N LYS A 157 27.76 -21.23 5.21
CA LYS A 157 27.25 -22.28 4.32
C LYS A 157 25.72 -22.30 4.21
N LYS A 158 25.06 -21.16 4.39
CA LYS A 158 23.59 -21.02 4.30
C LYS A 158 23.15 -20.30 3.02
N PRO A 159 21.93 -20.61 2.51
CA PRO A 159 21.38 -19.91 1.36
C PRO A 159 21.02 -18.46 1.72
N LYS A 160 21.57 -17.50 0.98
CA LYS A 160 21.23 -16.07 1.08
C LYS A 160 20.85 -15.48 -0.26
N SER A 161 19.97 -14.48 -0.22
CA SER A 161 19.49 -13.77 -1.41
C SER A 161 20.54 -12.79 -1.95
N GLY A 162 20.40 -12.44 -3.23
CA GLY A 162 21.21 -11.42 -3.88
C GLY A 162 21.17 -10.07 -3.18
N THR A 163 20.03 -9.71 -2.58
CA THR A 163 19.87 -8.50 -1.75
C THR A 163 20.62 -8.59 -0.42
N GLU A 164 20.68 -9.76 0.22
CA GLU A 164 21.45 -9.94 1.46
C GLU A 164 22.96 -9.90 1.21
N LEU A 165 23.43 -10.48 0.10
CA LEU A 165 24.82 -10.43 -0.35
C LEU A 165 25.02 -9.37 -1.44
N PHE A 166 24.51 -8.16 -1.23
CA PHE A 166 24.62 -7.05 -2.19
C PHE A 166 26.05 -6.47 -2.26
N SER A 167 26.36 -5.70 -3.31
CA SER A 167 27.72 -5.18 -3.53
C SER A 167 28.09 -3.96 -2.70
N GLY A 168 27.26 -3.56 -1.75
CA GLY A 168 27.43 -2.31 -1.02
C GLY A 168 27.10 -1.03 -1.81
N ARG A 169 26.87 -1.16 -3.12
CA ARG A 169 26.62 -0.04 -4.02
C ARG A 169 25.15 0.40 -3.98
N SER A 170 24.92 1.63 -3.56
CA SER A 170 23.60 2.28 -3.62
C SER A 170 23.52 3.38 -4.69
N LYS A 171 24.66 3.93 -5.13
CA LYS A 171 24.77 5.02 -6.10
C LYS A 171 25.89 4.78 -7.10
N ARG A 172 25.97 5.62 -8.15
CA ARG A 172 26.98 5.46 -9.20
C ARG A 172 28.41 5.76 -8.68
N ASN A 173 28.54 6.68 -7.74
CA ASN A 173 29.79 7.11 -7.10
C ASN A 173 30.39 6.00 -6.20
N LYS A 174 31.64 5.59 -6.49
CA LYS A 174 32.34 4.50 -5.80
C LYS A 174 32.74 4.85 -4.35
N ASN A 175 32.99 6.12 -4.04
CA ASN A 175 33.48 6.57 -2.73
C ASN A 175 32.41 6.48 -1.62
N LEU A 176 31.15 6.25 -1.97
CA LEU A 176 30.01 6.16 -1.04
C LEU A 176 29.46 4.73 -0.91
N ASN A 177 30.20 3.72 -1.39
CA ASN A 177 29.79 2.33 -1.28
C ASN A 177 30.00 1.81 0.15
N SER A 178 29.09 0.96 0.63
CA SER A 178 29.35 0.14 1.82
C SER A 178 30.17 -1.10 1.45
N GLU A 179 30.45 -1.95 2.45
CA GLU A 179 31.17 -3.21 2.27
C GLU A 179 30.56 -4.07 1.14
N ASN A 180 31.43 -4.67 0.33
CA ASN A 180 31.03 -5.52 -0.79
C ASN A 180 30.81 -6.97 -0.32
N LEU A 181 29.58 -7.29 0.08
CA LEU A 181 29.22 -8.64 0.51
C LEU A 181 29.15 -9.68 -0.62
N ARG A 182 29.35 -9.28 -1.89
CA ARG A 182 29.43 -10.23 -3.00
C ARG A 182 30.66 -11.14 -2.90
N ALA A 183 31.71 -10.70 -2.20
CA ALA A 183 32.91 -11.52 -1.97
C ALA A 183 32.57 -12.85 -1.27
N TYR A 184 31.49 -12.87 -0.48
CA TYR A 184 31.04 -14.07 0.24
C TYR A 184 30.07 -14.93 -0.55
N ARG A 185 29.77 -14.61 -1.82
CA ARG A 185 28.92 -15.45 -2.67
C ARG A 185 29.71 -16.66 -3.15
N GLY A 186 29.34 -17.82 -2.65
CA GLY A 186 29.74 -19.11 -3.20
C GLY A 186 28.89 -19.48 -4.41
N HIS A 187 28.71 -20.79 -4.60
CA HIS A 187 27.95 -21.31 -5.73
C HIS A 187 26.50 -20.79 -5.73
N LYS A 188 25.98 -20.53 -6.93
CA LYS A 188 24.62 -20.02 -7.12
C LYS A 188 23.63 -21.19 -7.03
N LEU A 189 22.86 -21.22 -5.95
CA LEU A 189 21.84 -22.23 -5.68
C LEU A 189 20.61 -22.05 -6.58
N LEU A 190 20.13 -20.82 -6.72
CA LEU A 190 18.98 -20.50 -7.56
C LEU A 190 19.27 -19.27 -8.41
N LYS A 191 18.92 -19.36 -9.69
CA LYS A 191 18.90 -18.19 -10.58
C LYS A 191 17.78 -17.25 -10.14
N GLY A 192 18.03 -15.94 -10.22
CA GLY A 192 16.99 -14.93 -10.02
C GLY A 192 15.93 -15.08 -11.11
N GLN A 193 14.68 -14.82 -10.76
CA GLN A 193 13.54 -15.05 -11.66
C GLN A 193 12.70 -13.79 -11.77
N ARG A 194 12.32 -13.45 -12.99
CA ARG A 194 11.34 -12.41 -13.29
C ARG A 194 10.03 -13.12 -13.63
N ARG A 195 8.98 -12.88 -12.83
CA ARG A 195 7.64 -13.40 -13.10
C ARG A 195 6.78 -12.26 -13.62
N VAL A 196 6.55 -12.26 -14.92
CA VAL A 196 5.64 -11.33 -15.57
C VAL A 196 4.25 -11.93 -15.59
N LYS A 197 3.27 -11.20 -15.06
CA LYS A 197 1.86 -11.58 -15.11
C LYS A 197 1.33 -11.28 -16.50
N LYS A 198 1.18 -12.32 -17.32
CA LYS A 198 0.72 -12.19 -18.71
C LYS A 198 -0.81 -12.23 -18.84
N LEU A 199 -1.48 -12.88 -17.90
CA LEU A 199 -2.90 -13.21 -18.00
C LEU A 199 -3.61 -12.84 -16.71
N ARG A 200 -4.88 -12.45 -16.84
CA ARG A 200 -5.80 -12.32 -15.72
C ARG A 200 -6.63 -13.59 -15.59
N TYR A 201 -6.57 -14.19 -14.42
CA TYR A 201 -7.30 -15.40 -14.10
C TYR A 201 -8.83 -15.22 -14.17
N ARG A 202 -9.56 -16.28 -14.53
CA ARG A 202 -11.02 -16.24 -14.74
C ARG A 202 -11.81 -15.82 -13.50
N TYR A 203 -11.41 -16.34 -12.34
CA TYR A 203 -11.98 -16.00 -11.04
C TYR A 203 -11.02 -15.12 -10.25
N GLN A 204 -11.55 -14.07 -9.66
CA GLN A 204 -10.84 -13.07 -8.88
C GLN A 204 -11.23 -13.18 -7.40
N PRO A 205 -10.40 -12.65 -6.48
CA PRO A 205 -10.79 -12.56 -5.08
C PRO A 205 -12.13 -11.84 -4.92
N HIS A 206 -13.00 -12.37 -4.05
CA HIS A 206 -14.36 -11.92 -3.78
C HIS A 206 -15.40 -12.18 -4.87
N ASP A 207 -15.06 -12.93 -5.94
CA ASP A 207 -16.09 -13.51 -6.80
C ASP A 207 -16.89 -14.56 -6.01
N GLU A 208 -18.15 -14.79 -6.39
CA GLU A 208 -19.01 -15.82 -5.79
C GLU A 208 -19.23 -16.95 -6.75
N VAL A 209 -19.08 -18.16 -6.23
CA VAL A 209 -19.22 -19.39 -7.00
C VAL A 209 -19.99 -20.43 -6.22
N GLU A 210 -20.71 -21.28 -6.93
CA GLU A 210 -21.44 -22.41 -6.38
C GLU A 210 -20.59 -23.68 -6.48
N PHE A 211 -20.50 -24.43 -5.38
CA PHE A 211 -19.82 -25.71 -5.30
C PHE A 211 -20.56 -26.61 -4.30
N GLU A 212 -20.89 -27.85 -4.69
CA GLU A 212 -21.63 -28.80 -3.84
C GLU A 212 -22.97 -28.22 -3.28
N GLY A 213 -23.66 -27.38 -4.06
CA GLY A 213 -24.94 -26.76 -3.69
C GLY A 213 -24.84 -25.59 -2.69
N ALA A 214 -23.63 -25.17 -2.31
CA ALA A 214 -23.38 -24.02 -1.46
C ALA A 214 -22.61 -22.92 -2.20
N VAL A 215 -22.86 -21.67 -1.79
CA VAL A 215 -22.18 -20.48 -2.34
C VAL A 215 -20.95 -20.17 -1.53
N PHE A 216 -19.81 -20.01 -2.22
CA PHE A 216 -18.53 -19.69 -1.62
C PHE A 216 -17.89 -18.46 -2.24
N GLU A 217 -17.20 -17.68 -1.40
CA GLU A 217 -16.36 -16.58 -1.81
C GLU A 217 -15.01 -17.11 -2.34
N VAL A 218 -14.59 -16.62 -3.50
CA VAL A 218 -13.29 -16.96 -4.09
C VAL A 218 -12.19 -16.17 -3.41
N VAL A 219 -11.13 -16.84 -2.96
CA VAL A 219 -9.89 -16.21 -2.46
C VAL A 219 -8.94 -15.90 -3.61
N GLY A 220 -8.97 -16.71 -4.65
CA GLY A 220 -8.20 -16.55 -5.88
C GLY A 220 -8.02 -17.88 -6.62
N MET A 221 -7.22 -17.86 -7.68
CA MET A 221 -6.90 -19.08 -8.43
C MET A 221 -5.52 -19.63 -8.06
N GLN A 222 -5.40 -20.96 -8.10
CA GLN A 222 -4.20 -21.75 -7.79
C GLN A 222 -3.79 -22.60 -9.00
N ASN A 223 -2.61 -23.22 -8.92
CA ASN A 223 -2.11 -24.18 -9.92
C ASN A 223 -2.16 -23.63 -11.35
N GLN A 224 -1.62 -22.42 -11.52
CA GLN A 224 -1.59 -21.69 -12.80
C GLN A 224 -2.98 -21.46 -13.42
N GLY A 225 -4.03 -21.40 -12.59
CA GLY A 225 -5.39 -21.14 -13.04
C GLY A 225 -6.20 -22.39 -13.31
N THR A 226 -5.79 -23.57 -12.84
CA THR A 226 -6.60 -24.80 -12.95
C THR A 226 -7.49 -25.04 -11.72
N GLY A 227 -7.13 -24.44 -10.58
CA GLY A 227 -7.87 -24.56 -9.33
C GLY A 227 -8.46 -23.24 -8.84
N VAL A 228 -9.69 -23.28 -8.33
CA VAL A 228 -10.35 -22.16 -7.63
C VAL A 228 -10.20 -22.39 -6.14
N LYS A 229 -9.70 -21.38 -5.41
CA LYS A 229 -9.55 -21.43 -3.95
C LYS A 229 -10.77 -20.80 -3.31
N LEU A 230 -11.57 -21.62 -2.64
CA LEU A 230 -12.78 -21.24 -1.91
C LEU A 230 -12.40 -20.85 -0.48
N LYS A 231 -13.08 -19.83 0.05
CA LYS A 231 -12.92 -19.34 1.42
C LYS A 231 -13.87 -20.09 2.36
N ASP A 232 -13.40 -20.39 3.57
CA ASP A 232 -14.19 -20.90 4.70
C ASP A 232 -15.07 -22.12 4.34
N TYR A 233 -14.46 -23.10 3.66
CA TYR A 233 -15.12 -24.38 3.38
C TYR A 233 -15.25 -25.21 4.68
N PRO A 234 -16.31 -26.02 4.86
CA PRO A 234 -16.49 -26.83 6.07
C PRO A 234 -15.23 -27.63 6.45
N GLY A 235 -14.71 -27.41 7.65
CA GLY A 235 -13.49 -28.06 8.17
C GLY A 235 -12.17 -27.60 7.56
N ILE A 236 -12.18 -26.72 6.54
CA ILE A 236 -10.97 -26.27 5.83
C ILE A 236 -11.04 -24.77 5.55
N LYS A 237 -10.16 -23.99 6.18
CA LYS A 237 -10.09 -22.53 5.98
C LYS A 237 -10.06 -22.10 4.51
N ASN A 238 -9.35 -22.84 3.66
CA ASN A 238 -9.42 -22.63 2.22
C ASN A 238 -9.29 -23.94 1.45
N LYS A 239 -10.34 -24.35 0.71
CA LYS A 239 -10.32 -25.54 -0.15
C LYS A 239 -9.97 -25.14 -1.59
N VAL A 240 -9.13 -25.92 -2.27
CA VAL A 240 -8.84 -25.74 -3.69
C VAL A 240 -9.61 -26.79 -4.48
N VAL A 241 -10.42 -26.35 -5.43
CA VAL A 241 -11.29 -27.21 -6.26
C VAL A 241 -11.01 -26.99 -7.73
N LYS A 242 -11.28 -28.00 -8.57
CA LYS A 242 -11.13 -27.87 -10.04
C LYS A 242 -12.15 -26.87 -10.59
N ILE A 243 -11.78 -26.10 -11.61
CA ILE A 243 -12.70 -25.15 -12.26
C ILE A 243 -13.99 -25.80 -12.76
N SER A 244 -13.88 -27.01 -13.32
CA SER A 244 -15.03 -27.72 -13.90
C SER A 244 -16.10 -28.08 -12.88
N ALA A 245 -15.73 -28.18 -11.60
CA ALA A 245 -16.65 -28.53 -10.52
C ALA A 245 -17.41 -27.30 -9.97
N VAL A 246 -17.12 -26.10 -10.46
CA VAL A 246 -17.58 -24.84 -9.89
C VAL A 246 -18.39 -24.03 -10.89
N LYS A 247 -19.56 -23.55 -10.48
CA LYS A 247 -20.41 -22.69 -11.29
C LYS A 247 -20.26 -21.23 -10.87
N SER A 248 -20.09 -20.34 -11.85
CA SER A 248 -19.95 -18.90 -11.60
C SER A 248 -21.31 -18.29 -11.26
N LEU A 249 -21.43 -17.58 -10.14
CA LEU A 249 -22.65 -16.85 -9.77
C LEU A 249 -22.46 -15.35 -9.96
N LYS A 250 -21.48 -14.76 -9.27
CA LYS A 250 -21.21 -13.32 -9.31
C LYS A 250 -19.73 -13.06 -9.59
N LYS A 251 -19.44 -12.26 -10.61
CA LYS A 251 -18.08 -11.77 -10.88
C LYS A 251 -17.98 -10.31 -10.50
N ARG A 252 -16.95 -9.96 -9.74
CA ARG A 252 -16.68 -8.60 -9.32
C ARG A 252 -15.59 -7.99 -10.19
N GLY A 253 -15.89 -6.87 -10.84
CA GLY A 253 -14.92 -6.15 -11.65
C GLY A 253 -15.45 -4.81 -12.13
N GLY A 254 -14.54 -3.86 -12.38
CA GLY A 254 -14.94 -2.52 -12.81
C GLY A 254 -15.68 -1.80 -11.69
N ILE A 255 -16.93 -1.42 -11.94
CA ILE A 255 -17.82 -0.82 -10.93
C ILE A 255 -18.84 -1.89 -10.56
N CYS A 256 -18.86 -2.32 -9.31
CA CYS A 256 -19.76 -3.37 -8.84
C CYS A 256 -20.40 -2.98 -7.50
N ALA A 257 -21.70 -3.29 -7.35
CA ALA A 257 -22.41 -3.25 -6.08
C ALA A 257 -22.15 -4.52 -5.25
#